data_AF-A0A351NF34-F1
#
_entry.id   AF-A0A351NF34-F1
#
_cell.length_a   1.000
_cell.length_b   1.000
_cell.length_c   1.000
_cell.angle_alpha   90.00
_cell.angle_beta   90.00
_cell.angle_gamma   90.00
#
_symmetry.space_group_name_H-M   'P 1'
#
loop_
_entity.id
_entity.type
_entity.pdbx_description
1 polymer ?
#
loop_
_entity_poly.entity_id
_entity_poly.type
_entity_poly.pdbx_seq_one_letter_code
_entity_poly.pdbx_strand_id
1 'polypeptide(L)'
;MAYGSVVSIRILKAYFRARKRFDETNAEDIGSYIRWLSNMTYIAVIYGVGCTFFTLLPDNFIYLWILSSLGFYILVFVCYRNYMLSIEVVEAAMDSSYEGSEKAGEAADDLGKIANDGAVEADSLEACAVFPYIEERIKKWIDEDGYVRHGFTINDLAREFYTNRTYLSSYINSVYHVPFRQWVSGLRIEYAKRIMIESPERKISDIAEASGFQSPSHFTKSFRESEGCSPAVWRRSHM
;
A
#
# COMPACT_ATOMS: atom_id res chain seq x y z
N MET A 1 -27.17 24.52 -29.64
CA MET A 1 -27.59 23.47 -28.68
C MET A 1 -26.87 22.13 -28.85
N ALA A 2 -26.48 21.68 -30.05
CA ALA A 2 -25.85 20.36 -30.26
C ALA A 2 -24.34 20.25 -29.91
N TYR A 3 -23.62 21.36 -29.84
CA TYR A 3 -22.18 21.35 -29.50
C TYR A 3 -21.92 21.09 -28.02
N GLY A 4 -22.81 21.55 -27.13
CA GLY A 4 -22.69 21.33 -25.69
C GLY A 4 -22.76 19.86 -25.33
N SER A 5 -23.72 19.11 -25.90
CA SER A 5 -23.89 17.69 -25.64
C SER A 5 -22.70 16.85 -26.08
N VAL A 6 -22.06 17.19 -27.20
CA VAL A 6 -20.89 16.45 -27.71
C VAL A 6 -19.67 16.68 -26.83
N VAL A 7 -19.47 17.91 -26.35
CA VAL A 7 -18.37 18.24 -25.42
C VAL A 7 -18.58 17.56 -24.07
N SER A 8 -19.80 17.57 -23.53
CA SER A 8 -20.13 16.87 -22.28
C SER A 8 -19.88 15.37 -22.36
N ILE A 9 -20.24 14.72 -23.47
CA ILE A 9 -20.00 13.28 -23.67
C ILE A 9 -18.49 12.98 -23.79
N ARG A 10 -17.71 13.86 -24.44
CA ARG A 10 -16.26 13.70 -24.55
C ARG A 10 -15.56 13.86 -23.20
N ILE A 11 -16.00 14.83 -22.39
CA ILE A 11 -15.49 15.04 -21.03
C ILE A 11 -15.85 13.85 -20.12
N LEU A 12 -17.09 13.36 -20.18
CA LEU A 12 -17.50 12.16 -19.45
C LEU A 12 -16.67 10.93 -19.85
N LYS A 13 -16.45 10.70 -21.15
CA LYS A 13 -15.59 9.59 -21.63
C LYS A 13 -14.12 9.76 -21.26
N ALA A 14 -13.62 10.99 -21.12
CA ALA A 14 -12.27 11.25 -20.65
C ALA A 14 -12.17 10.98 -19.14
N TYR A 15 -13.14 11.46 -18.36
CA TYR A 15 -13.26 11.20 -16.93
C TYR A 15 -13.35 9.70 -16.61
N PHE A 16 -14.20 8.95 -17.32
CA PHE A 16 -14.31 7.50 -17.12
C PHE A 16 -13.03 6.74 -17.50
N ARG A 17 -12.29 7.18 -18.53
CA ARG A 17 -10.99 6.58 -18.88
C ARG A 17 -9.89 6.91 -17.86
N ALA A 18 -9.87 8.14 -17.36
CA ALA A 18 -8.94 8.55 -16.31
C ALA A 18 -9.21 7.80 -15.00
N ARG A 19 -10.49 7.67 -14.61
CA ARG A 19 -10.92 6.90 -13.44
C ARG A 19 -10.54 5.43 -13.53
N LYS A 20 -10.74 4.79 -14.68
CA LYS A 20 -10.35 3.39 -14.89
C LYS A 20 -8.83 3.17 -14.77
N ARG A 21 -8.02 4.11 -15.26
CA ARG A 21 -6.55 4.06 -15.08
C ARG A 21 -6.12 4.30 -13.64
N PHE A 22 -6.86 5.10 -12.89
CA PHE A 22 -6.57 5.38 -11.49
C PHE A 22 -6.93 4.20 -10.57
N ASP A 23 -8.00 3.47 -10.91
CA ASP A 23 -8.43 2.25 -10.21
C ASP A 23 -7.42 1.08 -10.37
N GLU A 24 -6.59 1.08 -11.42
CA GLU A 24 -5.57 0.04 -11.65
C GLU A 24 -4.25 0.31 -10.89
N THR A 25 -4.01 1.55 -10.43
CA THR A 25 -2.73 1.95 -9.79
C THR A 25 -2.82 2.12 -8.26
N ASN A 26 -4.02 2.34 -7.69
CA ASN A 26 -4.18 2.71 -6.27
C ASN A 26 -5.39 2.03 -5.58
N ALA A 27 -5.57 0.74 -5.77
CA ALA A 27 -6.50 -0.06 -4.97
C ALA A 27 -5.85 -0.30 -3.60
N GLU A 28 -6.29 0.31 -2.50
CA GLU A 28 -7.55 -0.05 -1.83
C GLU A 28 -8.27 1.12 -1.14
N ASP A 29 -7.67 2.32 -1.02
CA ASP A 29 -8.26 3.43 -0.24
C ASP A 29 -9.01 4.47 -1.11
N ILE A 30 -8.53 4.70 -2.34
CA ILE A 30 -9.09 5.74 -3.23
C ILE A 30 -10.44 5.33 -3.83
N GLY A 31 -10.66 4.02 -4.02
CA GLY A 31 -11.94 3.51 -4.54
C GLY A 31 -13.13 3.75 -3.61
N SER A 32 -12.90 3.82 -2.29
CA SER A 32 -13.91 4.18 -1.28
C SER A 32 -14.15 5.69 -1.30
N TYR A 33 -13.08 6.48 -1.44
CA TYR A 33 -13.14 7.94 -1.57
C TYR A 33 -13.90 8.40 -2.82
N ILE A 34 -13.66 7.79 -3.99
CA ILE A 34 -14.36 8.13 -5.24
C ILE A 34 -15.85 7.76 -5.16
N ARG A 35 -16.20 6.65 -4.49
CA ARG A 35 -17.61 6.28 -4.23
C ARG A 35 -18.28 7.28 -3.29
N TRP A 36 -17.60 7.69 -2.23
CA TRP A 36 -18.09 8.70 -1.30
C TRP A 36 -18.30 10.07 -1.98
N LEU A 37 -17.32 10.52 -2.77
CA LEU A 37 -17.39 11.77 -3.53
C LEU A 37 -18.52 11.73 -4.57
N SER A 38 -18.69 10.60 -5.25
CA SER A 38 -19.80 10.41 -6.19
C SER A 38 -21.15 10.51 -5.47
N ASN A 39 -21.31 9.88 -4.30
CA ASN A 39 -22.53 9.99 -3.51
C ASN A 39 -22.81 11.43 -3.06
N MET A 40 -21.78 12.19 -2.70
CA MET A 40 -21.91 13.61 -2.36
C MET A 40 -22.36 14.46 -3.55
N THR A 41 -21.82 14.22 -4.75
CA THR A 41 -22.27 14.93 -5.95
C THR A 41 -23.74 14.65 -6.27
N TYR A 42 -24.23 13.42 -6.05
CA TYR A 42 -25.65 13.10 -6.23
C TYR A 42 -26.53 13.80 -5.21
N ILE A 43 -26.14 13.83 -3.93
CA ILE A 43 -26.90 14.54 -2.88
C ILE A 43 -26.98 16.04 -3.18
N ALA A 44 -25.89 16.65 -3.63
CA ALA A 44 -25.86 18.07 -4.00
C ALA A 44 -26.76 18.38 -5.21
N VAL A 45 -26.78 17.50 -6.22
CA VAL A 45 -27.66 17.65 -7.40
C VAL A 45 -29.13 17.46 -7.01
N ILE A 46 -29.45 16.46 -6.18
CA ILE A 46 -30.82 16.23 -5.68
C ILE A 46 -31.29 17.42 -4.84
N TYR A 47 -30.43 17.95 -3.98
CA TYR A 47 -30.74 19.13 -3.17
C TYR A 47 -30.95 20.38 -4.04
N GLY A 48 -30.11 20.58 -5.07
CA GLY A 48 -30.25 21.68 -6.03
C GLY A 48 -31.57 21.63 -6.81
N VAL A 49 -31.94 20.44 -7.31
CA VAL A 49 -33.22 20.21 -8.01
C VAL A 49 -34.40 20.38 -7.05
N GLY A 50 -34.28 19.89 -5.81
CA GLY A 50 -35.28 20.06 -4.76
C GLY A 50 -35.53 21.53 -4.44
N CYS A 51 -34.48 22.35 -4.32
CA CYS A 51 -34.60 23.79 -4.13
C CYS A 51 -35.40 24.48 -5.24
N THR A 52 -35.22 24.08 -6.50
CA THR A 52 -36.01 24.63 -7.63
C THR A 52 -37.49 24.27 -7.55
N PHE A 53 -37.82 23.12 -6.95
CA PHE A 53 -39.21 22.73 -6.70
C PHE A 53 -39.82 23.51 -5.52
N PHE A 54 -39.03 23.75 -4.46
CA PHE A 54 -39.47 24.49 -3.28
C PHE A 54 -39.71 25.98 -3.53
N THR A 55 -39.07 26.59 -4.54
CA THR A 55 -39.34 27.98 -4.94
C THR A 55 -40.74 28.21 -5.52
N LEU A 56 -41.50 27.13 -5.80
CA LEU A 56 -42.88 27.20 -6.31
C LEU A 56 -43.95 27.09 -5.21
N LEU A 57 -43.56 26.88 -3.95
CA LEU A 57 -44.48 26.73 -2.81
C LEU A 57 -44.83 28.09 -2.16
N PRO A 58 -46.01 28.24 -1.52
CA PRO A 58 -46.45 29.48 -0.88
C PRO A 58 -45.52 29.96 0.25
N ASP A 59 -45.50 31.27 0.49
CA ASP A 59 -44.59 31.98 1.42
C ASP A 59 -44.53 31.41 2.86
N ASN A 60 -45.56 30.67 3.27
CA ASN A 60 -45.69 30.06 4.59
C ASN A 60 -44.61 29.01 4.91
N PHE A 61 -43.92 28.48 3.89
CA PHE A 61 -42.95 27.38 4.04
C PHE A 61 -41.47 27.81 3.98
N ILE A 62 -41.20 29.13 3.94
CA ILE A 62 -39.83 29.66 3.78
C ILE A 62 -38.90 29.25 4.93
N TYR A 63 -39.43 29.10 6.15
CA TYR A 63 -38.66 28.69 7.33
C TYR A 63 -38.16 27.24 7.24
N LEU A 64 -38.94 26.33 6.63
CA LEU A 64 -38.51 24.94 6.39
C LEU A 64 -37.37 24.89 5.37
N TRP A 65 -37.40 25.77 4.39
CA TRP A 65 -36.35 25.89 3.37
C TRP A 65 -35.04 26.45 3.96
N ILE A 66 -35.12 27.47 4.82
CA ILE A 66 -33.96 28.03 5.54
C ILE A 66 -33.34 26.96 6.45
N LEU A 67 -34.15 26.19 7.19
CA LEU A 67 -33.65 25.13 8.06
C LEU A 67 -32.96 23.99 7.28
N SER A 68 -33.53 23.60 6.14
CA SER A 68 -32.96 22.57 5.28
C SER A 68 -31.64 23.00 4.62
N SER A 69 -31.53 24.28 4.24
CA SER A 69 -30.29 24.82 3.65
C SER A 69 -29.17 24.93 4.67
N LEU A 70 -29.48 25.31 5.90
CA LEU A 70 -28.51 25.35 6.98
C LEU A 70 -27.88 23.97 7.23
N GLY A 71 -28.71 22.92 7.29
CA GLY A 71 -28.22 21.54 7.42
C GLY A 71 -27.34 21.09 6.24
N PHE A 72 -27.74 21.43 5.02
CA PHE A 72 -26.94 21.14 3.82
C PHE A 72 -25.57 21.83 3.85
N TYR A 73 -25.51 23.12 4.21
CA TYR A 73 -24.24 23.85 4.31
C TYR A 73 -23.33 23.32 5.42
N ILE A 74 -23.89 22.90 6.56
CA ILE A 74 -23.12 22.24 7.62
C ILE A 74 -22.52 20.92 7.13
N LEU A 75 -23.27 20.11 6.38
CA LEU A 75 -22.76 18.87 5.80
C LEU A 75 -21.62 19.12 4.80
N VAL A 76 -21.80 20.10 3.90
CA VAL A 76 -20.75 20.51 2.95
C VAL A 76 -19.50 21.00 3.69
N PHE A 77 -19.66 21.75 4.78
CA PHE A 77 -18.56 22.24 5.60
C PHE A 77 -17.79 21.10 6.29
N VAL A 78 -18.49 20.13 6.89
CA VAL A 78 -17.87 18.93 7.49
C VAL A 78 -17.14 18.12 6.43
N CYS A 79 -17.71 17.97 5.24
CA CYS A 79 -17.07 17.29 4.11
C CYS A 79 -15.79 18.02 3.66
N TYR A 80 -15.83 19.35 3.59
CA TYR A 80 -14.67 20.18 3.26
C TYR A 80 -13.56 20.07 4.31
N ARG A 81 -13.92 20.06 5.61
CA ARG A 81 -12.98 19.84 6.72
C ARG A 81 -12.31 18.47 6.64
N ASN A 82 -13.07 17.42 6.35
CA ASN A 82 -12.54 16.07 6.19
C ASN A 82 -11.63 15.93 4.96
N TYR A 83 -11.96 16.63 3.87
CA TYR A 83 -11.14 16.72 2.67
C TYR A 83 -9.81 17.45 2.93
N MET A 84 -9.86 18.62 3.59
CA MET A 84 -8.66 19.39 3.94
C MET A 84 -7.70 18.61 4.84
N LEU A 85 -8.22 17.90 5.85
CA LEU A 85 -7.40 17.06 6.73
C LEU A 85 -6.70 15.93 5.95
N SER A 86 -7.40 15.36 4.96
CA SER A 86 -6.83 14.31 4.11
C SER A 86 -5.74 14.86 3.19
N ILE A 87 -5.89 16.09 2.68
CA ILE A 87 -4.83 16.76 1.91
C ILE A 87 -3.62 17.02 2.79
N GLU A 88 -3.79 17.58 3.98
CA GLU A 88 -2.68 17.90 4.88
C GLU A 88 -1.91 16.65 5.31
N VAL A 89 -2.60 15.55 5.60
CA VAL A 89 -1.94 14.26 5.90
C VAL A 89 -1.22 13.70 4.68
N VAL A 90 -1.79 13.85 3.48
CA VAL A 90 -1.13 13.44 2.23
C VAL A 90 0.05 14.36 1.91
N GLU A 91 -0.06 15.66 2.09
CA GLU A 91 0.99 16.65 1.88
C GLU A 91 2.12 16.44 2.88
N ALA A 92 1.83 16.21 4.17
CA ALA A 92 2.83 15.84 5.17
C ALA A 92 3.52 14.50 4.86
N ALA A 93 2.77 13.50 4.36
CA ALA A 93 3.34 12.24 3.90
C ALA A 93 4.23 12.45 2.65
N MET A 94 3.84 13.34 1.75
CA MET A 94 4.60 13.70 0.57
C MET A 94 5.85 14.51 0.94
N ASP A 95 5.76 15.51 1.81
CA ASP A 95 6.87 16.34 2.31
C ASP A 95 7.91 15.49 3.05
N SER A 96 7.47 14.56 3.90
CA SER A 96 8.39 13.60 4.54
C SER A 96 9.06 12.66 3.52
N SER A 97 8.38 12.38 2.40
CA SER A 97 8.95 11.62 1.28
C SER A 97 9.91 12.48 0.45
N TYR A 98 9.64 13.78 0.31
CA TYR A 98 10.48 14.75 -0.40
C TYR A 98 11.76 15.05 0.38
N GLU A 99 11.70 15.29 1.69
CA GLU A 99 12.90 15.45 2.54
C GLU A 99 13.77 14.18 2.54
N GLY A 100 13.15 13.00 2.50
CA GLY A 100 13.86 11.72 2.31
C GLY A 100 14.52 11.63 0.94
N SER A 101 13.85 12.10 -0.11
CA SER A 101 14.36 12.13 -1.49
C SER A 101 15.47 13.17 -1.71
N GLU A 102 15.41 14.31 -1.02
CA GLU A 102 16.40 15.39 -1.11
C GLU A 102 17.71 14.98 -0.44
N LYS A 103 17.64 14.37 0.75
CA LYS A 103 18.82 13.76 1.41
C LYS A 103 19.40 12.59 0.60
N ALA A 104 18.55 11.80 -0.06
CA ALA A 104 19.00 10.76 -0.98
C ALA A 104 19.63 11.36 -2.26
N GLY A 105 19.13 12.49 -2.73
CA GLY A 105 19.64 13.24 -3.89
C GLY A 105 21.00 13.91 -3.62
N GLU A 106 21.21 14.51 -2.45
CA GLU A 106 22.52 15.04 -2.04
C GLU A 106 23.57 13.94 -1.88
N ALA A 107 23.19 12.78 -1.32
CA ALA A 107 24.07 11.61 -1.24
C ALA A 107 24.39 11.03 -2.64
N ALA A 108 23.45 11.14 -3.59
CA ALA A 108 23.64 10.72 -4.98
C ALA A 108 24.49 11.70 -5.80
N ASP A 109 24.43 13.02 -5.53
CA ASP A 109 25.31 14.02 -6.18
C ASP A 109 26.78 13.84 -5.78
N ASP A 110 27.05 13.46 -4.53
CA ASP A 110 28.40 13.13 -4.07
C ASP A 110 28.92 11.82 -4.65
N LEU A 111 28.04 10.85 -4.95
CA LEU A 111 28.40 9.63 -5.68
C LEU A 111 28.54 9.86 -7.20
N GLY A 112 27.77 10.78 -7.77
CA GLY A 112 27.78 11.13 -9.20
C GLY A 112 29.09 11.75 -9.68
N LYS A 113 29.83 12.42 -8.77
CA LYS A 113 31.18 12.93 -9.05
C LYS A 113 32.22 11.82 -9.24
N ILE A 114 31.93 10.58 -8.83
CA ILE A 114 32.85 9.43 -8.90
C ILE A 114 32.67 8.62 -10.20
N ALA A 115 31.51 8.73 -10.88
CA ALA A 115 31.10 7.83 -11.95
C ALA A 115 31.02 8.49 -13.35
N ASN A 116 31.78 9.55 -13.61
CA ASN A 116 31.87 10.12 -14.95
C ASN A 116 32.84 9.30 -15.83
N ASP A 117 32.41 8.11 -16.26
CA ASP A 117 32.88 7.43 -17.47
C ASP A 117 31.91 6.27 -17.82
N GLY A 118 30.98 6.51 -18.76
CA GLY A 118 30.25 5.46 -19.47
C GLY A 118 28.73 5.45 -19.33
N ALA A 119 28.07 5.88 -20.41
CA ALA A 119 26.62 5.97 -20.65
C ALA A 119 25.73 4.79 -20.19
N VAL A 120 24.68 5.08 -19.39
CA VAL A 120 23.44 4.28 -19.28
C VAL A 120 22.24 5.21 -18.98
N GLU A 121 21.07 4.93 -19.58
CA GLU A 121 19.86 5.77 -19.61
C GLU A 121 19.11 5.96 -18.27
N ALA A 122 18.45 7.11 -18.16
CA ALA A 122 17.78 7.69 -16.97
C ALA A 122 16.72 6.83 -16.28
N ASP A 123 16.10 5.86 -16.96
CA ASP A 123 15.04 4.99 -16.41
C ASP A 123 15.57 3.93 -15.43
N SER A 124 16.88 3.63 -15.52
CA SER A 124 17.57 2.72 -14.60
C SER A 124 18.09 3.40 -13.32
N LEU A 125 18.13 4.74 -13.29
CA LEU A 125 18.69 5.53 -12.20
C LEU A 125 17.70 5.77 -11.05
N GLU A 126 16.39 5.88 -11.31
CA GLU A 126 15.38 5.93 -10.24
C GLU A 126 15.32 4.63 -9.44
N ALA A 127 15.65 3.52 -10.08
CA ALA A 127 15.77 2.23 -9.42
C ALA A 127 16.99 2.23 -8.47
N CYS A 128 18.17 2.65 -8.95
CA CYS A 128 19.45 2.63 -8.23
C CYS A 128 19.48 3.37 -6.87
N ALA A 129 18.69 4.44 -6.67
CA ALA A 129 18.68 5.19 -5.40
C ALA A 129 17.64 4.65 -4.38
N VAL A 130 16.57 4.01 -4.85
CA VAL A 130 15.53 3.41 -4.00
C VAL A 130 15.96 2.02 -3.49
N PHE A 131 16.82 1.30 -4.25
CA PHE A 131 17.38 0.02 -3.84
C PHE A 131 18.07 0.06 -2.46
N PRO A 132 18.99 1.00 -2.15
CA PRO A 132 19.67 1.03 -0.85
C PRO A 132 18.73 1.33 0.32
N TYR A 133 17.76 2.24 0.15
CA TYR A 133 16.77 2.54 1.20
C TYR A 133 15.90 1.32 1.52
N ILE A 134 15.40 0.62 0.51
CA ILE A 134 14.61 -0.60 0.71
C ILE A 134 15.48 -1.73 1.26
N GLU A 135 16.73 -1.84 0.83
CA GLU A 135 17.67 -2.83 1.33
C GLU A 135 17.91 -2.66 2.84
N GLU A 136 18.18 -1.44 3.30
CA GLU A 136 18.39 -1.14 4.72
C GLU A 136 17.15 -1.48 5.55
N ARG A 137 15.96 -1.14 5.04
CA ARG A 137 14.70 -1.46 5.72
C ARG A 137 14.39 -2.95 5.74
N ILE A 138 14.69 -3.67 4.66
CA ILE A 138 14.57 -5.14 4.63
C ILE A 138 15.52 -5.76 5.64
N LYS A 139 16.77 -5.33 5.70
CA LYS A 139 17.75 -5.83 6.69
C LYS A 139 17.25 -5.63 8.11
N LYS A 140 16.84 -4.40 8.45
CA LYS A 140 16.26 -4.09 9.75
C LYS A 140 15.03 -4.93 10.07
N TRP A 141 14.14 -5.13 9.10
CA TRP A 141 12.94 -5.95 9.27
C TRP A 141 13.26 -7.44 9.49
N ILE A 142 14.33 -7.95 8.86
CA ILE A 142 14.84 -9.30 9.13
C ILE A 142 15.43 -9.38 10.55
N ASP A 143 16.18 -8.37 10.97
CA ASP A 143 16.80 -8.33 12.30
C ASP A 143 15.76 -8.27 13.44
N GLU A 144 14.61 -7.63 13.19
CA GLU A 144 13.47 -7.57 14.12
C GLU A 144 12.56 -8.82 14.08
N ASP A 145 12.96 -9.88 13.36
CA ASP A 145 12.19 -11.12 13.18
C ASP A 145 10.75 -10.88 12.64
N GLY A 146 10.56 -9.83 11.83
CA GLY A 146 9.24 -9.43 11.34
C GLY A 146 8.51 -10.50 10.50
N TYR A 147 9.27 -11.48 9.98
CA TYR A 147 8.76 -12.63 9.22
C TYR A 147 8.00 -13.66 10.07
N VAL A 148 8.14 -13.65 11.40
CA VAL A 148 7.46 -14.58 12.32
C VAL A 148 5.96 -14.27 12.45
N ARG A 149 5.51 -13.08 12.05
CA ARG A 149 4.09 -12.70 12.13
C ARG A 149 3.18 -13.64 11.31
N HIS A 150 2.15 -14.20 11.97
CA HIS A 150 1.18 -15.07 11.30
C HIS A 150 0.38 -14.30 10.23
N GLY A 151 0.17 -14.93 9.08
CA GLY A 151 -0.61 -14.35 7.98
C GLY A 151 0.06 -13.15 7.28
N PHE A 152 1.34 -12.89 7.55
CA PHE A 152 2.07 -11.78 6.95
C PHE A 152 2.05 -11.83 5.41
N THR A 153 1.58 -10.76 4.79
CA THR A 153 1.48 -10.63 3.34
C THR A 153 2.43 -9.57 2.81
N ILE A 154 2.70 -9.62 1.50
CA ILE A 154 3.48 -8.58 0.82
C ILE A 154 2.81 -7.21 0.90
N ASN A 155 1.48 -7.14 1.06
CA ASN A 155 0.75 -5.89 1.25
C ASN A 155 1.04 -5.27 2.62
N ASP A 156 1.28 -6.10 3.64
CA ASP A 156 1.64 -5.61 4.97
C ASP A 156 3.07 -5.05 4.95
N LEU A 157 4.00 -5.73 4.29
CA LEU A 157 5.37 -5.23 4.10
C LEU A 157 5.39 -3.95 3.27
N ALA A 158 4.58 -3.88 2.21
CA ALA A 158 4.48 -2.70 1.35
C ALA A 158 3.94 -1.48 2.12
N ARG A 159 2.91 -1.67 2.96
CA ARG A 159 2.37 -0.62 3.84
C ARG A 159 3.39 -0.16 4.87
N GLU A 160 4.08 -1.09 5.51
CA GLU A 160 5.13 -0.76 6.47
C GLU A 160 6.26 0.04 5.80
N PHE A 161 6.60 -0.32 4.55
CA PHE A 161 7.69 0.30 3.80
C PHE A 161 7.29 1.55 3.01
N TYR A 162 6.04 2.00 3.11
CA TYR A 162 5.47 3.11 2.34
C TYR A 162 5.75 2.96 0.82
N THR A 163 5.67 1.73 0.31
CA THR A 163 5.94 1.40 -1.10
C THR A 163 4.79 0.60 -1.72
N ASN A 164 4.85 0.36 -3.03
CA ASN A 164 3.86 -0.45 -3.75
C ASN A 164 4.25 -1.94 -3.71
N ARG A 165 3.26 -2.83 -3.50
CA ARG A 165 3.41 -4.29 -3.61
C ARG A 165 4.12 -4.72 -4.90
N THR A 166 3.78 -4.12 -6.04
CA THR A 166 4.35 -4.51 -7.34
C THR A 166 5.84 -4.20 -7.38
N TYR A 167 6.22 -3.02 -6.91
CA TYR A 167 7.61 -2.60 -6.82
C TYR A 167 8.40 -3.50 -5.86
N LEU A 168 7.87 -3.72 -4.66
CA LEU A 168 8.49 -4.58 -3.65
C LEU A 168 8.61 -6.04 -4.12
N SER A 169 7.61 -6.55 -4.83
CA SER A 169 7.68 -7.89 -5.42
C SER A 169 8.74 -7.97 -6.51
N SER A 170 8.87 -6.92 -7.33
CA SER A 170 9.90 -6.83 -8.37
C SER A 170 11.29 -6.79 -7.76
N TYR A 171 11.49 -5.95 -6.72
CA TYR A 171 12.72 -5.86 -5.95
C TYR A 171 13.12 -7.21 -5.35
N ILE A 172 12.20 -7.90 -4.68
CA ILE A 172 12.51 -9.17 -4.01
C ILE A 172 12.86 -10.25 -5.03
N ASN A 173 12.14 -10.29 -6.15
CA ASN A 173 12.45 -11.20 -7.24
C ASN A 173 13.78 -10.87 -7.93
N SER A 174 14.17 -9.59 -8.03
CA SER A 174 15.43 -9.21 -8.66
C SER A 174 16.64 -9.45 -7.75
N VAL A 175 16.50 -9.19 -6.44
CA VAL A 175 17.61 -9.30 -5.46
C VAL A 175 17.77 -10.73 -4.94
N TYR A 176 16.67 -11.39 -4.57
CA TYR A 176 16.71 -12.72 -3.96
C TYR A 176 16.40 -13.85 -4.96
N HIS A 177 16.01 -13.52 -6.20
CA HIS A 177 15.67 -14.49 -7.24
C HIS A 177 14.57 -15.49 -6.85
N VAL A 178 13.75 -15.15 -5.85
CA VAL A 178 12.65 -16.00 -5.37
C VAL A 178 11.37 -15.19 -5.14
N PRO A 179 10.18 -15.78 -5.35
CA PRO A 179 8.91 -15.15 -5.00
C PRO A 179 8.83 -14.82 -3.51
N PHE A 180 8.19 -13.70 -3.16
CA PHE A 180 8.01 -13.23 -1.77
C PHE A 180 7.60 -14.33 -0.78
N ARG A 181 6.61 -15.17 -1.13
CA ARG A 181 6.14 -16.25 -0.25
C ARG A 181 7.23 -17.28 0.05
N GLN A 182 8.04 -17.60 -0.95
CA GLN A 182 9.14 -18.55 -0.83
C GLN A 182 10.29 -17.93 -0.04
N TRP A 183 10.60 -16.65 -0.30
CA TRP A 183 11.57 -15.88 0.46
C TRP A 183 11.26 -15.86 1.96
N VAL A 184 10.04 -15.46 2.34
CA VAL A 184 9.59 -15.45 3.74
C VAL A 184 9.60 -16.85 4.34
N SER A 185 9.18 -17.87 3.58
CA SER A 185 9.22 -19.25 4.05
C SER A 185 10.65 -19.73 4.33
N GLY A 186 11.62 -19.32 3.52
CA GLY A 186 13.05 -19.60 3.73
C GLY A 186 13.56 -18.96 5.02
N LEU A 187 13.28 -17.67 5.25
CA LEU A 187 13.64 -16.97 6.50
C LEU A 187 13.06 -17.68 7.73
N ARG A 188 11.80 -18.11 7.67
CA ARG A 188 11.15 -18.86 8.76
C ARG A 188 11.78 -20.23 9.00
N ILE A 189 12.26 -20.90 7.96
CA ILE A 189 12.97 -22.19 8.10
C ILE A 189 14.33 -21.97 8.77
N GLU A 190 15.08 -20.95 8.37
CA GLU A 190 16.35 -20.61 9.02
C GLU A 190 16.17 -20.27 10.51
N TYR A 191 15.11 -19.53 10.83
CA TYR A 191 14.73 -19.27 12.21
C TYR A 191 14.35 -20.55 12.98
N ALA A 192 13.56 -21.44 12.36
CA ALA A 192 13.21 -22.73 12.95
C ALA A 192 14.44 -23.59 13.25
N LYS A 193 15.44 -23.63 12.34
CA LYS A 193 16.71 -24.35 12.54
C LYS A 193 17.47 -23.80 13.75
N ARG A 194 17.54 -22.48 13.89
CA ARG A 194 18.19 -21.80 15.03
C ARG A 194 17.56 -22.23 16.35
N ILE A 195 16.23 -22.17 16.44
CA ILE A 195 15.49 -22.61 17.63
C ILE A 195 15.69 -24.11 17.91
N MET A 196 15.74 -24.95 16.87
CA MET A 196 15.98 -26.39 17.06
C MET A 196 17.34 -26.70 17.70
N ILE A 197 18.36 -25.88 17.42
CA ILE A 197 19.70 -26.01 18.00
C ILE A 197 19.73 -25.42 19.41
N GLU A 198 19.15 -24.24 19.61
CA GLU A 198 19.14 -23.53 20.90
C GLU A 198 18.27 -24.21 21.97
N SER A 199 17.18 -24.87 21.56
CA SER A 199 16.22 -25.51 22.46
C SER A 199 15.84 -26.92 21.98
N PRO A 200 16.74 -27.91 22.14
CA PRO A 200 16.55 -29.29 21.65
C PRO A 200 15.28 -29.98 22.15
N GLU A 201 14.84 -29.63 23.35
CA GLU A 201 13.70 -30.18 24.07
C GLU A 201 12.34 -29.73 23.51
N ARG A 202 12.31 -28.64 22.73
CA ARG A 202 11.06 -28.12 22.16
C ARG A 202 10.47 -29.10 21.14
N LYS A 203 9.14 -29.19 21.12
CA LYS A 203 8.43 -30.00 20.13
C LYS A 203 8.46 -29.31 18.78
N ILE A 204 8.55 -30.11 17.71
CA ILE A 204 8.55 -29.59 16.33
C ILE A 204 7.26 -28.80 16.01
N SER A 205 6.13 -29.18 16.61
CA SER A 205 4.86 -28.42 16.53
C SER A 205 5.02 -26.99 17.04
N ASP A 206 5.66 -26.84 18.20
CA ASP A 206 5.78 -25.57 18.90
C ASP A 206 6.80 -24.68 18.19
N ILE A 207 7.84 -25.29 17.61
CA ILE A 207 8.80 -24.59 16.75
C ILE A 207 8.15 -24.10 15.45
N ALA A 208 7.27 -24.90 14.85
CA ALA A 208 6.55 -24.51 13.64
C ALA A 208 5.67 -23.27 13.88
N GLU A 209 4.94 -23.26 15.00
CA GLU A 209 4.11 -22.13 15.42
C GLU A 209 4.97 -20.91 15.74
N ALA A 210 6.02 -21.07 16.55
CA ALA A 210 6.95 -20.00 16.90
C ALA A 210 7.68 -19.40 15.68
N SER A 211 7.80 -20.16 14.58
CA SER A 211 8.40 -19.67 13.33
C SER A 211 7.38 -19.00 12.40
N GLY A 212 6.14 -18.78 12.84
CA GLY A 212 5.11 -18.05 12.09
C GLY A 212 4.31 -18.88 11.08
N PHE A 213 4.48 -20.21 11.04
CA PHE A 213 3.66 -21.07 10.18
C PHE A 213 2.26 -21.24 10.75
N GLN A 214 1.25 -21.20 9.89
CA GLN A 214 -0.16 -21.39 10.30
C GLN A 214 -0.48 -22.85 10.66
N SER A 215 0.30 -23.80 10.16
CA SER A 215 0.07 -25.23 10.39
C SER A 215 1.38 -26.01 10.40
N PRO A 216 1.56 -26.97 11.33
CA PRO A 216 2.71 -27.88 11.35
C PRO A 216 2.88 -28.69 10.05
N SER A 217 1.78 -29.00 9.35
CA SER A 217 1.82 -29.71 8.07
C SER A 217 2.45 -28.86 6.97
N HIS A 218 2.10 -27.56 6.92
CA HIS A 218 2.70 -26.62 5.98
C HIS A 218 4.19 -26.43 6.29
N PHE A 219 4.53 -26.26 7.57
CA PHE A 219 5.93 -26.20 8.01
C PHE A 219 6.74 -27.42 7.56
N THR A 220 6.25 -28.63 7.84
CA THR A 220 6.98 -29.86 7.49
C THR A 220 7.20 -29.99 5.98
N LYS A 221 6.21 -29.59 5.17
CA LYS A 221 6.33 -29.57 3.71
C LYS A 221 7.38 -28.56 3.25
N SER A 222 7.27 -27.30 3.69
CA SER A 222 8.23 -26.25 3.32
C SER A 222 9.66 -26.58 3.78
N PHE A 223 9.82 -27.14 4.99
CA PHE A 223 11.12 -27.55 5.51
C PHE A 223 11.74 -28.66 4.64
N ARG A 224 10.94 -29.65 4.24
CA ARG A 224 11.41 -30.73 3.36
C ARG A 224 11.75 -30.23 1.96
N GLU A 225 11.02 -29.25 1.45
CA GLU A 225 11.31 -28.61 0.16
C GLU A 225 12.64 -27.82 0.20
N SER A 226 12.98 -27.21 1.34
CA SER A 226 14.25 -26.50 1.54
C SER A 226 15.43 -27.42 1.79
N GLU A 227 15.30 -28.37 2.73
CA GLU A 227 16.42 -29.17 3.26
C GLU A 227 16.49 -30.60 2.71
N GLY A 228 15.50 -31.02 1.92
CA GLY A 228 15.39 -32.39 1.40
C GLY A 228 14.97 -33.45 2.43
N CYS A 229 14.89 -33.10 3.71
CA CYS A 229 14.53 -34.02 4.80
C CYS A 229 13.50 -33.41 5.78
N SER A 230 12.89 -34.24 6.62
CA SER A 230 11.93 -33.75 7.61
C SER A 230 12.62 -33.01 8.77
N PRO A 231 11.96 -32.04 9.44
CA PRO A 231 12.51 -31.32 10.59
C PRO A 231 13.08 -32.24 11.69
N ALA A 232 12.40 -33.35 11.99
CA ALA A 232 12.84 -34.31 13.01
C ALA A 232 14.06 -35.14 12.59
N VAL A 233 14.29 -35.31 11.29
CA VAL A 233 15.49 -35.95 10.74
C VAL A 233 16.65 -34.95 10.74
N TRP A 234 16.40 -33.74 10.23
CA TRP A 234 17.38 -32.66 10.21
C TRP A 234 17.92 -32.36 11.61
N ARG A 235 17.03 -32.30 12.61
CA ARG A 235 17.41 -32.08 14.01
C ARG A 235 18.33 -33.19 14.54
N ARG A 236 18.07 -34.45 14.18
CA ARG A 236 18.92 -35.58 14.62
C ARG A 236 20.29 -35.62 13.94
N SER A 237 20.42 -35.02 12.76
CA SER A 237 21.70 -35.00 12.04
C SER A 237 22.60 -33.82 12.40
N HIS A 238 22.05 -32.79 13.06
CA HIS A 238 22.77 -31.57 13.44
C HIS A 238 22.89 -31.39 14.98
N MET A 239 22.55 -32.44 15.74
CA MET A 239 22.80 -32.59 17.17
C MET A 239 23.85 -33.68 17.37
#